data_AF-A0A327URA6-F1
#
_entry.id   AF-A0A327URA6-F1
#
_cell.length_a   1.000
_cell.length_b   1.000
_cell.length_c   1.000
_cell.angle_alpha   90.00
_cell.angle_beta   90.00
_cell.angle_gamma   90.00
#
_symmetry.space_group_name_H-M   'P 1'
#
loop_
_entity.id
_entity.type
_entity.pdbx_description
1 polymer ?
#
loop_
_entity_poly.entity_id
_entity_poly.type
_entity_poly.pdbx_seq_one_letter_code
_entity_poly.pdbx_strand_id
1 'polypeptide(L)'
;MICDDGFDTDHRPASYLPPSSSVAHLAELIGEATTTDEAADALTELTAPHDGVITAVEEVLTATADFYDGLGEPPDQHIARRLRYLADELLRTIHADLSDTRNDLADRHAPHPGRSICAQEVPANEHERSAVCACPPPPRTLPVPLPPVAVGRRH
;
A
#
# COMPACT_ATOMS: atom_id res chain seq x y z
N MET A 1 -17.79 -54.88 -18.24
CA MET A 1 -18.27 -53.49 -18.12
C MET A 1 -17.30 -52.80 -17.19
N ILE A 2 -16.44 -51.97 -17.76
CA ILE A 2 -15.34 -51.28 -17.10
C ILE A 2 -15.87 -49.91 -16.68
N CYS A 3 -15.81 -49.59 -15.40
CA CYS A 3 -15.98 -48.21 -14.93
C CYS A 3 -14.77 -47.85 -14.06
N ASP A 4 -14.27 -46.67 -14.36
CA ASP A 4 -12.97 -46.04 -14.15
C ASP A 4 -12.54 -45.84 -12.69
N ASP A 5 -11.23 -45.99 -12.43
CA ASP A 5 -10.56 -45.84 -11.13
C ASP A 5 -9.69 -44.57 -11.18
N GLY A 6 -10.35 -43.44 -11.44
CA GLY A 6 -9.70 -42.20 -11.87
C GLY A 6 -10.32 -40.96 -11.26
N PHE A 7 -10.24 -40.80 -9.93
CA PHE A 7 -10.34 -39.48 -9.32
C PHE A 7 -9.14 -39.23 -8.41
N ASP A 8 -7.98 -39.11 -9.06
CA ASP A 8 -6.81 -38.50 -8.45
C ASP A 8 -7.01 -36.98 -8.43
N THR A 9 -7.78 -36.52 -7.44
CA THR A 9 -7.66 -35.14 -6.98
C THR A 9 -6.43 -35.06 -6.11
N ASP A 10 -5.29 -34.87 -6.77
CA ASP A 10 -4.10 -34.25 -6.21
C ASP A 10 -4.45 -32.78 -5.88
N HIS A 11 -5.36 -32.64 -4.91
CA HIS A 11 -5.85 -31.40 -4.34
C HIS A 11 -4.73 -30.88 -3.45
N ARG A 12 -3.67 -30.39 -4.10
CA ARG A 12 -2.69 -29.57 -3.44
C ARG A 12 -3.46 -28.38 -2.86
N PRO A 13 -3.51 -28.21 -1.53
CA PRO A 13 -4.12 -27.00 -0.99
C PRO A 13 -3.35 -25.84 -1.61
N ALA A 14 -4.08 -24.92 -2.27
CA ALA A 14 -3.55 -23.61 -2.59
C ALA A 14 -2.86 -23.14 -1.32
N SER A 15 -1.56 -22.88 -1.39
CA SER A 15 -0.81 -22.40 -0.24
C SER A 15 -1.39 -21.03 0.07
N TYR A 16 -2.38 -20.98 0.97
CA TYR A 16 -3.02 -19.75 1.38
C TYR A 16 -1.91 -18.89 1.99
N LEU A 17 -1.53 -17.85 1.26
CA LEU A 17 -0.70 -16.79 1.79
C LEU A 17 -1.38 -16.30 3.07
N PRO A 18 -0.65 -16.16 4.19
CA PRO A 18 -1.26 -15.66 5.41
C PRO A 18 -1.93 -14.31 5.13
N PRO A 19 -3.13 -14.02 5.63
CA PRO A 19 -3.87 -12.80 5.30
C PRO A 19 -3.06 -11.50 5.50
N SER A 20 -2.11 -11.50 6.45
CA SER A 20 -1.17 -10.41 6.67
C SER A 20 -0.22 -10.15 5.50
N SER A 21 0.18 -11.19 4.77
CA SER A 21 0.96 -11.05 3.54
C SER A 21 0.15 -10.45 2.39
N SER A 22 -1.18 -10.65 2.39
CA SER A 22 -2.07 -9.98 1.43
C SER A 22 -2.12 -8.48 1.66
N VAL A 23 -2.29 -8.02 2.91
CA VAL A 23 -2.33 -6.58 3.22
C VAL A 23 -0.98 -5.90 2.96
N ALA A 24 0.13 -6.57 3.31
CA ALA A 24 1.47 -6.06 3.00
C ALA A 24 1.70 -5.93 1.48
N HIS A 25 1.20 -6.90 0.71
CA HIS A 25 1.26 -6.87 -0.74
C HIS A 25 0.42 -5.72 -1.33
N LEU A 26 -0.78 -5.44 -0.80
CA LEU A 26 -1.56 -4.26 -1.23
C LEU A 26 -0.81 -2.95 -1.00
N ALA A 27 -0.11 -2.82 0.13
CA ALA A 27 0.71 -1.64 0.41
C ALA A 27 1.89 -1.50 -0.56
N GLU A 28 2.50 -2.62 -0.96
CA GLU A 28 3.54 -2.66 -2.00
C GLU A 28 2.98 -2.23 -3.35
N LEU A 29 1.84 -2.79 -3.78
CA LEU A 29 1.18 -2.42 -5.05
C LEU A 29 0.86 -0.91 -5.12
N ILE A 30 0.33 -0.32 -4.05
CA ILE A 30 0.11 1.14 -3.98
C ILE A 30 1.46 1.89 -3.99
N GLY A 31 2.47 1.35 -3.32
CA GLY A 31 3.84 1.85 -3.28
C GLY A 31 4.55 1.82 -4.64
N GLU A 32 4.14 0.94 -5.55
CA GLU A 32 4.72 0.78 -6.88
C GLU A 32 3.87 1.37 -8.00
N ALA A 33 2.57 1.61 -7.73
CA ALA A 33 1.62 2.15 -8.69
C ALA A 33 2.17 3.37 -9.44
N THR A 34 2.15 3.26 -10.77
CA THR A 34 2.59 4.26 -11.73
C THR A 34 1.41 5.05 -12.32
N THR A 35 0.19 4.56 -12.13
CA THR A 35 -1.06 5.23 -12.53
C THR A 35 -2.04 5.33 -11.36
N THR A 36 -3.00 6.25 -11.44
CA THR A 36 -4.08 6.34 -10.45
C THR A 36 -5.01 5.13 -10.50
N ASP A 37 -5.14 4.49 -11.66
CA ASP A 37 -5.94 3.27 -11.85
C ASP A 37 -5.32 2.10 -11.09
N GLU A 38 -4.00 1.89 -11.20
CA GLU A 38 -3.28 0.84 -10.44
C GLU A 38 -3.45 1.03 -8.92
N ALA A 39 -3.41 2.27 -8.44
CA ALA A 39 -3.64 2.57 -7.03
C ALA A 39 -5.11 2.34 -6.61
N ALA A 40 -6.07 2.69 -7.46
CA ALA A 40 -7.49 2.45 -7.21
C ALA A 40 -7.82 0.95 -7.23
N ASP A 41 -7.23 0.18 -8.13
CA ASP A 41 -7.38 -1.28 -8.20
C ASP A 41 -6.88 -1.93 -6.90
N ALA A 42 -5.70 -1.56 -6.41
CA ALA A 42 -5.19 -2.07 -5.13
C ALA A 42 -6.09 -1.68 -3.93
N LEU A 43 -6.70 -0.48 -3.95
CA LEU A 43 -7.66 -0.06 -2.92
C LEU A 43 -9.01 -0.77 -3.03
N THR A 44 -9.36 -1.34 -4.20
CA THR A 44 -10.58 -2.12 -4.37
C THR A 44 -10.56 -3.36 -3.48
N GLU A 45 -9.45 -4.08 -3.42
CA GLU A 45 -9.29 -5.26 -2.55
C GLU A 45 -9.45 -4.93 -1.05
N LEU A 46 -9.08 -3.72 -0.63
CA LEU A 46 -9.24 -3.27 0.75
C LEU A 46 -10.70 -2.91 1.08
N THR A 47 -11.40 -2.33 0.11
CA THR A 47 -12.72 -1.71 0.26
C THR A 47 -13.86 -2.52 -0.34
N ALA A 48 -13.57 -3.70 -0.89
CA ALA A 48 -14.54 -4.53 -1.58
C ALA A 48 -15.75 -4.85 -0.67
N PRO A 49 -16.97 -4.76 -1.21
CA PRO A 49 -18.16 -5.04 -0.44
C PRO A 49 -18.17 -6.52 -0.06
N HIS A 50 -18.32 -6.79 1.24
CA HIS A 50 -18.42 -8.14 1.83
C HIS A 50 -17.11 -8.94 1.95
N ASP A 51 -16.21 -8.90 0.97
CA ASP A 51 -14.94 -9.67 1.00
C ASP A 51 -13.68 -8.80 1.15
N GLY A 52 -13.85 -7.49 1.25
CA GLY A 52 -12.75 -6.57 1.51
C GLY A 52 -12.15 -6.75 2.89
N VAL A 53 -10.85 -6.42 3.01
CA VAL A 53 -10.10 -6.54 4.28
C VAL A 53 -10.78 -5.80 5.43
N ILE A 54 -11.35 -4.62 5.19
CA ILE A 54 -12.03 -3.85 6.25
C ILE A 54 -13.26 -4.58 6.76
N THR A 55 -14.03 -5.21 5.87
CA THR A 55 -15.19 -6.05 6.25
C THR A 55 -14.74 -7.24 7.09
N ALA A 56 -13.65 -7.92 6.71
CA ALA A 56 -13.11 -9.01 7.49
C ALA A 56 -12.67 -8.57 8.92
N VAL A 57 -12.14 -7.35 9.06
CA VAL A 57 -11.82 -6.80 10.39
C VAL A 57 -13.09 -6.50 11.20
N GLU A 58 -14.15 -5.99 10.58
CA GLU A 58 -15.47 -5.80 11.21
C GLU A 58 -16.02 -7.11 11.77
N GLU A 59 -15.95 -8.20 10.99
CA GLU A 59 -16.37 -9.53 11.41
C GLU A 59 -15.56 -10.04 12.62
N VAL A 60 -14.24 -9.85 12.61
CA VAL A 60 -13.37 -10.23 13.74
C VAL A 60 -13.74 -9.45 15.01
N LEU A 61 -13.97 -8.14 14.90
CA LEU A 61 -14.37 -7.32 16.06
C LEU A 61 -15.74 -7.75 16.60
N THR A 62 -16.70 -8.03 15.71
CA THR A 62 -18.04 -8.50 16.08
C THR A 62 -17.99 -9.86 16.76
N ALA A 63 -17.27 -10.82 16.19
CA ALA A 63 -17.09 -12.14 16.79
C ALA A 63 -16.38 -12.06 18.16
N THR A 64 -15.41 -11.14 18.31
CA THR A 64 -14.75 -10.91 19.59
C THR A 64 -15.71 -10.29 20.61
N ALA A 65 -16.59 -9.38 20.20
CA ALA A 65 -17.62 -8.82 21.07
C ALA A 65 -18.59 -9.89 21.57
N ASP A 66 -19.02 -10.79 20.68
CA ASP A 66 -19.91 -11.92 21.03
C ASP A 66 -19.22 -12.89 21.99
N PHE A 67 -17.92 -13.11 21.83
CA PHE A 67 -17.14 -13.89 22.78
C PHE A 67 -17.14 -13.25 24.19
N TYR A 68 -16.94 -11.93 24.28
CA TYR A 68 -17.00 -11.21 25.56
C TYR A 68 -18.40 -11.26 26.21
N ASP A 69 -19.47 -11.17 25.42
CA ASP A 69 -20.83 -11.31 25.96
C ASP A 69 -21.08 -12.69 26.59
N GLY A 70 -20.38 -13.73 26.11
CA GLY A 70 -20.44 -15.09 26.67
C GLY A 70 -19.68 -15.29 27.98
N LEU A 71 -18.80 -14.37 28.39
CA LEU A 71 -17.98 -14.50 29.60
C LEU A 71 -18.75 -14.14 30.89
N GLY A 72 -19.73 -13.23 30.79
CA GLY A 72 -20.71 -12.98 31.84
C GLY A 72 -20.26 -12.10 33.00
N GLU A 73 -19.03 -11.57 33.02
CA GLU A 73 -18.64 -10.59 34.03
C GLU A 73 -19.09 -9.16 33.63
N PRO A 74 -19.39 -8.27 34.60
CA PRO A 74 -19.74 -6.87 34.32
C PRO A 74 -18.77 -6.09 33.41
N PRO A 75 -17.42 -6.22 33.51
CA PRO A 75 -16.50 -5.54 32.60
C PRO A 75 -16.60 -6.05 31.15
N ASP A 76 -16.98 -7.31 30.93
CA ASP A 76 -17.02 -7.90 29.59
C ASP A 76 -18.08 -7.22 28.71
N GLN A 77 -19.23 -6.87 29.28
CA GLN A 77 -20.27 -6.12 28.58
C GLN A 77 -19.82 -4.73 28.12
N HIS A 78 -18.88 -4.11 28.84
CA HIS A 78 -18.31 -2.83 28.42
C HIS A 78 -17.35 -3.04 27.25
N ILE A 79 -16.52 -4.09 27.30
CA ILE A 79 -15.59 -4.44 26.23
C ILE A 79 -16.35 -4.81 24.95
N ALA A 80 -17.37 -5.66 25.04
CA ALA A 80 -18.21 -6.05 23.90
C ALA A 80 -18.86 -4.82 23.22
N ARG A 81 -19.44 -3.90 24.02
CA ARG A 81 -19.98 -2.63 23.49
C ARG A 81 -18.93 -1.77 22.81
N ARG A 82 -17.73 -1.68 23.37
CA ARG A 82 -16.62 -0.93 22.77
C ARG A 82 -16.17 -1.55 21.43
N LEU A 83 -16.10 -2.87 21.35
CA LEU A 83 -15.74 -3.57 20.11
C LEU A 83 -16.77 -3.34 19.00
N ARG A 84 -18.07 -3.43 19.33
CA ARG A 84 -19.15 -3.11 18.39
C ARG A 84 -19.11 -1.66 17.92
N TYR A 85 -18.84 -0.70 18.82
CA TYR A 85 -18.64 0.69 18.43
C TYR A 85 -17.48 0.87 17.44
N LEU A 86 -16.37 0.16 17.63
CA LEU A 86 -15.23 0.23 16.70
C LEU A 86 -15.59 -0.34 15.32
N ALA A 87 -16.35 -1.44 15.29
CA ALA A 87 -16.86 -2.05 14.08
C ALA A 87 -17.85 -1.11 13.34
N ASP A 88 -18.90 -0.67 14.02
CA ASP A 88 -20.03 0.03 13.41
C ASP A 88 -19.72 1.48 13.00
N GLU A 89 -18.88 2.18 13.79
CA GLU A 89 -18.68 3.61 13.62
C GLU A 89 -17.29 3.94 13.07
N LEU A 90 -16.23 3.43 13.70
CA LEU A 90 -14.88 3.78 13.30
C LEU A 90 -14.48 3.11 11.98
N LEU A 91 -14.67 1.80 11.86
CA LEU A 91 -14.34 1.10 10.61
C LEU A 91 -15.23 1.54 9.45
N ARG A 92 -16.51 1.81 9.71
CA ARG A 92 -17.43 2.35 8.69
C ARG A 92 -16.97 3.72 8.17
N THR A 93 -16.49 4.60 9.04
CA THR A 93 -15.91 5.89 8.62
C THR A 93 -14.66 5.69 7.76
N ILE A 94 -13.75 4.82 8.19
CA ILE A 94 -12.52 4.50 7.44
C ILE A 94 -12.86 3.87 6.07
N HIS A 95 -13.84 2.97 6.03
CA HIS A 95 -14.30 2.32 4.80
C HIS A 95 -14.85 3.35 3.80
N ALA A 96 -15.66 4.29 4.27
CA ALA A 96 -16.21 5.36 3.45
C ALA A 96 -15.10 6.26 2.88
N ASP A 97 -14.19 6.75 3.73
CA ASP A 97 -13.10 7.64 3.31
C ASP A 97 -12.17 6.96 2.27
N LEU A 98 -11.88 5.67 2.44
CA LEU A 98 -11.05 4.92 1.50
C LEU A 98 -11.79 4.58 0.22
N SER A 99 -13.10 4.31 0.29
CA SER A 99 -13.94 4.12 -0.90
C SER A 99 -14.01 5.41 -1.73
N ASP A 100 -14.17 6.56 -1.07
CA ASP A 100 -14.16 7.87 -1.73
C ASP A 100 -12.80 8.15 -2.34
N THR A 101 -11.71 7.89 -1.60
CA THR A 101 -10.34 8.04 -2.13
C THR A 101 -10.09 7.16 -3.35
N ARG A 102 -10.56 5.91 -3.33
CA ARG A 102 -10.48 4.98 -4.47
C ARG A 102 -11.24 5.54 -5.67
N ASN A 103 -12.46 6.02 -5.47
CA ASN A 103 -13.27 6.59 -6.55
C ASN A 103 -12.62 7.85 -7.14
N ASP A 104 -12.08 8.73 -6.29
CA ASP A 104 -11.33 9.92 -6.69
C ASP A 104 -10.09 9.59 -7.54
N LEU A 105 -9.41 8.48 -7.23
CA LEU A 105 -8.26 8.00 -8.01
C LEU A 105 -8.70 7.40 -9.34
N ALA A 106 -9.73 6.55 -9.32
CA ALA A 106 -10.30 5.98 -10.53
C ALA A 106 -10.77 7.08 -11.49
N ASP A 107 -11.49 8.10 -11.01
CA ASP A 107 -12.01 9.18 -11.84
C ASP A 107 -10.92 10.03 -12.52
N ARG A 108 -9.70 10.07 -11.95
CA ARG A 108 -8.59 10.87 -12.49
C ARG A 108 -7.92 10.26 -13.71
N HIS A 109 -7.86 8.93 -13.81
CA HIS A 109 -7.23 8.19 -14.91
C HIS A 109 -5.88 8.80 -15.38
N ALA A 110 -4.97 9.08 -14.44
CA ALA A 110 -3.77 9.85 -14.70
C ALA A 110 -2.49 9.08 -14.32
N PRO A 111 -1.35 9.33 -14.99
CA PRO A 111 -0.06 8.85 -14.53
C PRO A 111 0.36 9.53 -13.22
N HIS A 112 1.05 8.80 -12.36
CA HIS A 112 1.59 9.34 -11.12
C HIS A 112 2.77 10.30 -11.41
N PRO A 113 2.76 11.55 -10.91
CA PRO A 113 3.69 12.59 -11.37
C PRO A 113 5.16 12.32 -11.03
N GLY A 114 5.42 11.52 -9.98
CA GLY A 114 6.77 11.16 -9.53
C GLY A 114 7.20 9.73 -9.89
N ARG A 115 6.43 9.00 -10.70
CA ARG A 115 6.71 7.59 -11.01
C ARG A 115 6.48 7.33 -12.49
N SER A 116 7.40 6.60 -13.10
CA SER A 116 7.30 6.19 -14.50
C SER A 116 7.88 4.80 -14.66
N ILE A 117 7.29 4.00 -15.54
CA ILE A 117 7.92 2.76 -15.99
C ILE A 117 9.21 3.13 -16.71
N CYS A 118 10.34 2.56 -16.30
CA CYS A 118 11.60 2.67 -17.02
C CYS A 118 11.45 1.96 -18.37
N ALA A 119 11.04 2.69 -19.41
CA ALA A 119 10.80 2.15 -20.75
C ALA A 119 12.08 1.79 -21.53
N GLN A 120 13.25 1.82 -20.89
CA GLN A 120 14.52 1.51 -21.55
C GLN A 120 14.71 -0.01 -21.61
N GLU A 121 14.10 -0.65 -22.60
CA GLU A 121 14.47 -2.00 -23.01
C GLU A 121 15.87 -1.90 -23.66
N VAL A 122 16.90 -2.40 -22.98
CA VAL A 122 18.26 -2.45 -23.54
C VAL A 122 18.21 -3.39 -24.74
N PRO A 123 18.43 -2.92 -25.97
CA PRO A 123 18.34 -3.79 -27.13
C PRO A 123 19.43 -4.87 -27.03
N ALA A 124 19.09 -6.12 -27.36
CA ALA A 124 19.93 -7.31 -27.15
C ALA A 124 21.30 -7.27 -27.86
N ASN A 125 21.56 -6.25 -28.68
CA ASN A 125 22.81 -6.00 -29.38
C ASN A 125 23.72 -4.97 -28.67
N GLU A 126 23.30 -4.36 -27.56
CA GLU A 126 24.15 -3.51 -26.73
C GLU A 126 24.92 -4.36 -25.71
N HIS A 127 26.18 -4.67 -26.04
CA HIS A 127 27.15 -5.10 -25.02
C HIS A 127 27.34 -3.95 -24.02
N GLU A 128 27.26 -4.28 -22.74
CA GLU A 128 27.50 -3.41 -21.59
C GLU A 128 28.77 -2.57 -21.80
N ARG A 129 28.60 -1.35 -22.34
CA ARG A 129 29.65 -0.35 -22.34
C ARG A 129 29.68 0.21 -20.94
N SER A 130 30.51 -0.44 -20.12
CA SER A 130 31.01 0.03 -18.83
C SER A 130 30.99 1.56 -18.80
N ALA A 131 30.10 2.13 -18.00
CA ALA A 131 30.03 3.56 -17.81
C ALA A 131 31.32 4.02 -17.10
N VAL A 132 32.37 4.28 -17.88
CA VAL A 132 33.32 5.31 -17.49
C VAL A 132 32.52 6.61 -17.55
N CYS A 133 31.92 6.95 -16.42
CA CYS A 133 31.32 8.25 -16.23
C CYS A 133 32.46 9.27 -16.31
N ALA A 134 32.70 9.79 -17.52
CA ALA A 134 33.46 11.02 -17.69
C ALA A 134 32.58 12.15 -17.15
N CYS A 135 32.48 12.24 -15.82
CA CYS A 135 32.03 13.46 -15.19
C CYS A 135 32.92 14.58 -15.74
N PRO A 136 32.36 15.62 -16.39
CA PRO A 136 33.16 16.79 -16.70
C PRO A 136 33.70 17.33 -15.36
N PRO A 137 35.00 17.67 -15.27
CA PRO A 137 35.52 18.24 -14.03
C PRO A 137 34.71 19.52 -13.72
N PRO A 138 34.33 19.75 -12.46
CA PRO A 138 33.57 20.94 -12.10
C PRO A 138 34.36 22.20 -12.51
N PRO A 139 33.70 23.24 -13.03
CA PRO A 139 34.37 24.48 -13.36
C PRO A 139 35.05 25.04 -12.11
N ARG A 140 36.34 25.34 -12.22
CA ARG A 140 37.09 26.01 -11.16
C ARG A 140 36.42 27.35 -10.88
N THR A 141 35.68 27.45 -9.78
CA THR A 141 35.22 28.71 -9.23
C THR A 141 36.44 29.56 -8.90
N LEU A 142 36.62 30.65 -9.64
CA LEU A 142 37.57 31.69 -9.28
C LEU A 142 37.17 32.27 -7.91
N PRO A 143 38.12 32.56 -7.01
CA PRO A 143 37.80 33.17 -5.72
C PRO A 143 37.10 34.51 -5.94
N VAL A 144 35.91 34.66 -5.37
CA VAL A 144 35.23 35.95 -5.28
C VAL A 144 36.10 36.86 -4.40
N PRO A 145 36.41 38.10 -4.82
CA PRO A 145 37.12 39.05 -3.96
C PRO A 145 36.29 39.32 -2.71
N LEU A 146 36.91 39.13 -1.53
CA LEU A 146 36.28 39.47 -0.26
C LEU A 146 35.91 40.97 -0.24
N PRO A 147 34.73 41.35 0.26
CA PRO A 147 34.38 42.75 0.43
C PRO A 147 35.32 43.40 1.47
N PRO A 148 35.67 44.69 1.29
CA PRO A 148 36.56 45.39 2.22
C PRO A 148 35.89 45.51 3.59
N VAL A 149 36.63 45.11 4.64
CA VAL A 149 36.24 45.28 6.03
C VAL A 149 36.15 46.78 6.32
N ALA A 150 34.95 47.27 6.62
CA ALA A 150 34.75 48.62 7.11
C ALA A 150 35.39 48.74 8.50
N VAL A 151 36.47 49.52 8.59
CA VAL A 151 37.10 49.92 9.84
C VAL A 151 36.08 50.73 10.64
N GLY A 152 35.67 50.18 11.79
CA GLY A 152 34.75 50.83 12.70
C GLY A 152 35.24 52.22 13.10
N ARG A 153 34.30 53.16 13.22
CA ARG A 153 34.50 54.40 13.97
C ARG A 153 33.53 54.45 15.14
N ARG A 154 34.13 54.46 16.33
CA ARG A 154 33.52 54.91 17.58
C ARG A 154 33.44 56.44 17.52
N HIS A 155 32.26 57.01 17.77
CA HIS A 155 32.01 58.00 18.83
C HIS A 155 30.55 58.44 18.80
#